data_AF-A0A821BUV6-F1
#
_entry.id   AF-A0A821BUV6-F1
#
_cell.length_a   1.000
_cell.length_b   1.000
_cell.length_c   1.000
_cell.angle_alpha   90.00
_cell.angle_beta   90.00
_cell.angle_gamma   90.00
#
_symmetry.space_group_name_H-M   'P 1'
#
loop_
_entity.id
_entity.type
_entity.pdbx_description
1 polymer ?
#
loop_
_entity_poly.entity_id
_entity_poly.type
_entity_poly.pdbx_seq_one_letter_code
_entity_poly.pdbx_strand_id
1 'polypeptide(L)'
;MTCADAILNWCIENQIDLSKCSWTIGTFRSHFYTMAALINPSYPFAMKNNTGLAFIRLGDGEMMLMFGISVQSIDPWSWHGGQSRLGQDLIKALHYPKYQYNAFSPFYYGIYDAKDICSFHKFLTMIYQDPKYLTYTNLFVNTNYPATKLLHRSLIRDHRKKIILIINNETSSAKLAELNEWACEILLYPHNGPLMWENNEFREQAIEKIVTTAKRYRNRLFSFSVGPLSRVLIHHAWLENPFNRYIDFGSTLDEMTKNRVTRPYQSNTELNQDPTYAINFDANKRLFQVSTLN
;
A
#
# COMPACT_ATOMS: atom_id res chain seq x y z
N MET A 1 19.63 14.35 -0.20
CA MET A 1 19.51 13.14 -1.02
C MET A 1 18.11 12.60 -0.82
N THR A 2 17.33 12.49 -1.89
CA THR A 2 15.95 11.98 -1.89
C THR A 2 15.93 10.45 -2.06
N CYS A 3 14.82 9.77 -1.77
CA CYS A 3 14.65 8.34 -2.11
C CYS A 3 15.03 8.03 -3.56
N ALA A 4 14.64 8.91 -4.49
CA ALA A 4 14.95 8.75 -5.91
C ALA A 4 16.48 8.75 -6.16
N ASP A 5 17.21 9.65 -5.50
CA ASP A 5 18.67 9.72 -5.60
C ASP A 5 19.34 8.47 -5.00
N ALA A 6 18.83 7.98 -3.86
CA ALA A 6 19.37 6.79 -3.21
C ALA A 6 19.11 5.50 -4.03
N ILE A 7 17.94 5.36 -4.65
CA ILE A 7 17.64 4.25 -5.58
C ILE A 7 18.54 4.33 -6.81
N LEU A 8 18.68 5.53 -7.38
CA LEU A 8 19.52 5.76 -8.54
C LEU A 8 20.98 5.36 -8.25
N ASN A 9 21.52 5.79 -7.12
CA ASN A 9 22.87 5.43 -6.68
C ASN A 9 23.00 3.91 -6.47
N TRP A 10 22.05 3.26 -5.81
CA TRP A 10 22.06 1.80 -5.64
C TRP A 10 22.01 1.06 -6.98
N CYS A 11 21.19 1.51 -7.92
CA CYS A 11 21.11 0.92 -9.25
C CYS A 11 22.43 1.09 -10.02
N ILE A 12 23.09 2.26 -9.92
CA ILE A 12 24.41 2.50 -10.51
C ILE A 12 25.46 1.55 -9.88
N GLU A 13 25.50 1.46 -8.55
CA GLU A 13 26.43 0.60 -7.81
C GLU A 13 26.29 -0.88 -8.19
N ASN A 14 25.06 -1.33 -8.44
CA ASN A 14 24.75 -2.73 -8.75
C ASN A 14 24.62 -3.02 -10.26
N GLN A 15 25.03 -2.08 -11.12
CA GLN A 15 24.95 -2.21 -12.58
C GLN A 15 23.54 -2.56 -13.08
N ILE A 16 22.52 -2.08 -12.37
CA ILE A 16 21.13 -2.23 -12.75
C ILE A 16 20.85 -1.27 -13.90
N ASP A 17 20.30 -1.82 -14.98
CA ASP A 17 19.88 -1.07 -16.15
C ASP A 17 18.83 -0.01 -15.77
N LEU A 18 19.26 1.25 -15.71
CA LEU A 18 18.43 2.38 -15.30
C LEU A 18 17.26 2.65 -16.25
N SER A 19 17.34 2.20 -17.50
CA SER A 19 16.21 2.28 -18.45
C SER A 19 15.05 1.37 -18.04
N LYS A 20 15.29 0.39 -17.16
CA LYS A 20 14.29 -0.50 -16.57
C LYS A 20 13.75 0.02 -15.23
N CYS A 21 14.33 1.07 -14.67
CA CYS A 21 13.89 1.64 -13.40
C CYS A 21 12.83 2.70 -13.65
N SER A 22 11.53 2.35 -13.55
CA SER A 22 10.41 3.29 -13.79
C SER A 22 10.47 4.58 -12.93
N TRP A 23 11.22 4.54 -11.83
CA TRP A 23 11.46 5.64 -10.90
C TRP A 23 12.27 6.80 -11.44
N THR A 24 13.16 6.56 -12.41
CA THR A 24 14.04 7.61 -12.94
C THR A 24 13.29 8.59 -13.85
N ILE A 25 12.01 8.31 -14.15
CA ILE A 25 11.23 9.02 -15.16
C ILE A 25 10.00 9.72 -14.55
N GLY A 26 9.67 9.49 -13.27
CA GLY A 26 8.44 9.98 -12.64
C GLY A 26 8.66 10.77 -11.34
N THR A 27 7.87 11.83 -11.15
CA THR A 27 7.76 12.51 -9.84
C THR A 27 6.95 11.68 -8.84
N PHE A 28 7.11 11.91 -7.53
CA PHE A 28 6.27 11.33 -6.46
C PHE A 28 4.76 11.39 -6.77
N ARG A 29 4.31 12.49 -7.40
CA ARG A 29 2.92 12.69 -7.83
C ARG A 29 2.54 11.83 -9.04
N SER A 30 3.44 11.65 -10.01
CA SER A 30 3.19 10.76 -11.14
C SER A 30 3.07 9.29 -10.73
N HIS A 31 3.83 8.85 -9.73
CA HIS A 31 3.71 7.50 -9.14
C HIS A 31 2.34 7.32 -8.50
N PHE A 32 1.81 8.36 -7.81
CA PHE A 32 0.48 8.29 -7.23
C PHE A 32 -0.59 8.10 -8.31
N TYR A 33 -0.57 8.90 -9.37
CA TYR A 33 -1.57 8.78 -10.43
C TYR A 33 -1.47 7.45 -11.18
N THR A 34 -0.25 6.95 -11.41
CA THR A 34 -0.03 5.62 -11.99
C THR A 34 -0.65 4.54 -11.12
N MET A 35 -0.35 4.55 -9.81
CA MET A 35 -0.92 3.58 -8.89
C MET A 35 -2.45 3.71 -8.77
N ALA A 36 -2.97 4.93 -8.70
CA ALA A 36 -4.41 5.18 -8.66
C ALA A 36 -5.13 4.62 -9.90
N ALA A 37 -4.54 4.77 -11.09
CA ALA A 37 -5.07 4.20 -12.33
C ALA A 37 -5.02 2.66 -12.36
N LEU A 38 -3.98 2.05 -11.77
CA LEU A 38 -3.90 0.59 -11.63
C LEU A 38 -4.93 0.04 -10.62
N ILE A 39 -5.21 0.79 -9.54
CA ILE A 39 -6.15 0.39 -8.49
C ILE A 39 -7.60 0.53 -8.94
N ASN A 40 -7.92 1.61 -9.66
CA ASN A 40 -9.26 1.86 -10.20
C ASN A 40 -9.26 1.70 -11.73
N PRO A 41 -9.64 0.53 -12.28
CA PRO A 41 -9.70 0.33 -13.73
C PRO A 41 -10.68 1.25 -14.47
N SER A 42 -11.57 1.95 -13.74
CA SER A 42 -12.46 2.98 -14.31
C SER A 42 -11.73 4.31 -14.55
N TYR A 43 -10.47 4.45 -14.11
CA TYR A 43 -9.67 5.64 -14.38
C TYR A 43 -9.32 5.73 -15.87
N PRO A 44 -9.34 6.93 -16.49
CA PRO A 44 -9.20 7.12 -17.95
C PRO A 44 -7.89 6.61 -18.57
N PHE A 45 -6.92 6.17 -17.76
CA PHE A 45 -5.61 5.65 -18.17
C PHE A 45 -5.36 4.20 -17.74
N ALA A 46 -6.36 3.53 -17.16
CA ALA A 46 -6.21 2.15 -16.74
C ALA A 46 -6.02 1.21 -17.94
N MET A 47 -5.00 0.36 -17.88
CA MET A 47 -4.87 -0.73 -18.86
C MET A 47 -6.07 -1.67 -18.70
N LYS A 48 -6.79 -1.93 -19.81
CA LYS A 48 -8.01 -2.75 -19.89
C LYS A 48 -7.82 -4.24 -19.61
N ASN A 49 -6.75 -4.63 -18.92
CA ASN A 49 -6.51 -6.02 -18.60
C ASN A 49 -6.99 -6.29 -17.18
N ASN A 50 -7.71 -7.40 -17.03
CA ASN A 50 -8.29 -7.91 -15.78
C ASN A 50 -7.19 -8.45 -14.83
N THR A 51 -6.08 -7.74 -14.75
CA THR A 51 -4.86 -8.12 -14.05
C THR A 51 -5.03 -7.74 -12.59
N GLY A 52 -4.78 -8.70 -11.70
CA GLY A 52 -4.67 -8.37 -10.29
C GLY A 52 -3.42 -7.54 -10.02
N LEU A 53 -3.30 -7.09 -8.79
CA LEU A 53 -2.27 -6.16 -8.35
C LEU A 53 -2.05 -6.39 -6.87
N ALA A 54 -0.82 -6.30 -6.40
CA ALA A 54 -0.57 -6.10 -4.98
C ALA A 54 0.28 -4.86 -4.78
N PHE A 55 0.03 -4.14 -3.68
CA PHE A 55 0.86 -3.04 -3.24
C PHE A 55 0.97 -3.08 -1.73
N ILE A 56 2.19 -3.26 -1.23
CA ILE A 56 2.53 -3.16 0.19
C ILE A 56 3.36 -1.91 0.43
N ARG A 57 3.16 -1.26 1.58
CA ARG A 57 3.99 -0.11 1.98
C ARG A 57 4.91 -0.57 3.08
N LEU A 58 6.17 -0.20 3.09
CA LEU A 58 7.14 -0.61 4.10
C LEU A 58 7.64 0.65 4.77
N GLY A 59 7.24 0.85 6.02
CA GLY A 59 7.61 2.01 6.83
C GLY A 59 8.73 1.69 7.82
N ASP A 60 9.04 2.67 8.65
CA ASP A 60 10.00 2.59 9.74
C ASP A 60 9.63 1.50 10.76
N GLY A 61 8.36 1.44 11.21
CA GLY A 61 7.91 0.44 12.18
C GLY A 61 8.09 -1.01 11.68
N GLU A 62 7.87 -1.27 10.39
CA GLU A 62 8.12 -2.58 9.80
C GLU A 62 9.62 -2.92 9.75
N MET A 63 10.48 -1.96 9.42
CA MET A 63 11.93 -2.16 9.49
C MET A 63 12.40 -2.52 10.90
N MET A 64 11.87 -1.80 11.89
CA MET A 64 12.25 -2.02 13.28
C MET A 64 11.87 -3.44 13.74
N LEU A 65 10.67 -3.92 13.37
CA LEU A 65 10.26 -5.31 13.62
C LEU A 65 11.16 -6.34 12.92
N MET A 66 11.51 -6.11 11.66
CA MET A 66 12.36 -7.04 10.89
C MET A 66 13.78 -7.17 11.47
N PHE A 67 14.34 -6.08 11.98
CA PHE A 67 15.70 -6.07 12.53
C PHE A 67 15.75 -6.24 14.05
N GLY A 68 14.60 -6.46 14.70
CA GLY A 68 14.52 -6.59 16.15
C GLY A 68 14.96 -5.33 16.90
N ILE A 69 14.73 -4.16 16.31
CA ILE A 69 14.96 -2.85 16.91
C ILE A 69 13.72 -2.48 17.71
N SER A 70 13.91 -1.90 18.90
CA SER A 70 12.80 -1.43 19.73
C SER A 70 12.06 -0.28 19.06
N VAL A 71 10.73 -0.27 19.16
CA VAL A 71 9.88 0.78 18.59
C VAL A 71 8.71 1.07 19.51
N GLN A 72 8.41 2.36 19.68
CA GLN A 72 7.18 2.84 20.30
C GLN A 72 6.29 3.40 19.20
N SER A 73 5.19 2.71 18.88
CA SER A 73 4.27 3.16 17.84
C SER A 73 3.32 4.24 18.37
N ILE A 74 2.77 5.02 17.44
CA ILE A 74 1.62 5.90 17.67
C ILE A 74 0.33 5.07 17.83
N ASP A 75 0.29 3.88 17.22
CA ASP A 75 -0.73 2.87 17.48
C ASP A 75 -0.41 2.11 18.79
N PRO A 76 -1.34 1.36 19.42
CA PRO A 76 -1.14 0.73 20.73
C PRO A 76 -0.37 -0.58 20.60
N TRP A 77 0.81 -0.49 20.03
CA TRP A 77 1.79 -1.55 20.05
C TRP A 77 3.18 -0.96 20.21
N SER A 78 4.02 -1.68 20.92
CA SER A 78 5.43 -1.40 21.04
C SER A 78 6.19 -2.71 20.84
N TRP A 79 7.45 -2.58 20.46
CA TRP A 79 8.39 -3.70 20.42
C TRP A 79 9.58 -3.33 21.28
N HIS A 80 9.97 -4.22 22.20
CA HIS A 80 11.10 -3.97 23.11
C HIS A 80 12.45 -4.43 22.54
N GLY A 81 12.47 -4.85 21.28
CA GLY A 81 13.66 -5.38 20.61
C GLY A 81 13.74 -6.90 20.64
N GLY A 82 14.70 -7.46 19.90
CA GLY A 82 14.84 -8.89 19.70
C GLY A 82 14.02 -9.43 18.52
N GLN A 83 14.14 -10.72 18.24
CA GLN A 83 13.49 -11.35 17.10
C GLN A 83 11.96 -11.35 17.25
N SER A 84 11.26 -10.86 16.22
CA SER A 84 9.79 -10.93 16.11
C SER A 84 9.40 -11.99 15.08
N ARG A 85 8.37 -12.81 15.36
CA ARG A 85 7.76 -13.69 14.35
C ARG A 85 7.18 -12.87 13.20
N LEU A 86 6.53 -11.75 13.51
CA LEU A 86 6.04 -10.84 12.49
C LEU A 86 7.20 -10.26 11.65
N GLY A 87 8.30 -9.88 12.30
CA GLY A 87 9.53 -9.47 11.61
C GLY A 87 10.03 -10.54 10.64
N GLN A 88 10.08 -11.81 11.05
CA GLN A 88 10.49 -12.92 10.19
C GLN A 88 9.53 -13.11 9.00
N ASP A 89 8.22 -13.01 9.21
CA ASP A 89 7.23 -13.17 8.14
C ASP A 89 7.23 -11.97 7.17
N LEU A 90 7.51 -10.76 7.67
CA LEU A 90 7.78 -9.58 6.84
C LEU A 90 8.99 -9.81 5.93
N ILE A 91 10.09 -10.31 6.49
CA ILE A 91 11.29 -10.65 5.71
C ILE A 91 10.97 -11.67 4.60
N LYS A 92 10.20 -12.73 4.92
CA LYS A 92 9.77 -13.72 3.92
C LYS A 92 8.94 -13.08 2.81
N ALA A 93 8.05 -12.14 3.12
CA ALA A 93 7.26 -11.42 2.13
C ALA A 93 8.11 -10.54 1.19
N LEU A 94 9.34 -10.16 1.59
CA LEU A 94 10.31 -9.44 0.74
C LEU A 94 11.16 -10.37 -0.14
N HIS A 95 11.51 -11.55 0.38
CA HIS A 95 12.38 -12.52 -0.27
C HIS A 95 11.68 -13.45 -1.27
N TYR A 96 10.38 -13.27 -1.51
CA TYR A 96 9.66 -14.20 -2.37
C TYR A 96 10.21 -14.17 -3.81
N PRO A 97 10.54 -15.33 -4.40
CA PRO A 97 11.36 -15.38 -5.60
C PRO A 97 10.69 -14.71 -6.81
N LYS A 98 11.49 -13.88 -7.49
CA LYS A 98 11.22 -13.19 -8.76
C LYS A 98 10.46 -14.01 -9.82
N TYR A 99 10.58 -15.35 -9.78
CA TYR A 99 10.04 -16.28 -10.78
C TYR A 99 8.66 -16.87 -10.45
N GLN A 100 8.13 -16.63 -9.25
CA GLN A 100 6.77 -17.07 -8.89
C GLN A 100 5.74 -15.94 -9.03
N TYR A 101 6.18 -14.73 -9.36
CA TYR A 101 5.30 -13.66 -9.78
C TYR A 101 4.78 -13.94 -11.18
N ASN A 102 3.51 -14.33 -11.26
CA ASN A 102 2.82 -14.49 -12.53
C ASN A 102 3.01 -13.19 -13.34
N ALA A 103 3.58 -13.30 -14.55
CA ALA A 103 3.94 -12.15 -15.39
C ALA A 103 2.75 -11.21 -15.66
N PHE A 104 1.53 -11.68 -15.40
CA PHE A 104 0.29 -10.94 -15.59
C PHE A 104 -0.19 -10.13 -14.37
N SER A 105 0.35 -10.31 -13.16
CA SER A 105 -0.12 -9.61 -11.95
C SER A 105 1.03 -8.97 -11.17
N PRO A 106 1.25 -7.65 -11.30
CA PRO A 106 2.37 -6.98 -10.65
C PRO A 106 2.21 -6.91 -9.13
N PHE A 107 3.34 -6.96 -8.41
CA PHE A 107 3.41 -6.78 -6.96
C PHE A 107 4.37 -5.63 -6.64
N TYR A 108 3.83 -4.52 -6.16
CA TYR A 108 4.58 -3.31 -5.87
C TYR A 108 5.01 -3.21 -4.42
N TYR A 109 6.22 -2.67 -4.22
CA TYR A 109 6.83 -2.46 -2.91
C TYR A 109 7.04 -0.97 -2.68
N GLY A 110 6.29 -0.40 -1.76
CA GLY A 110 6.43 0.97 -1.28
C GLY A 110 7.60 1.07 -0.31
N ILE A 111 8.73 1.65 -0.72
CA ILE A 111 9.94 1.73 0.13
C ILE A 111 9.95 3.05 0.89
N TYR A 112 10.30 2.97 2.16
CA TYR A 112 10.50 4.14 3.01
C TYR A 112 11.68 4.98 2.51
N ASP A 113 11.45 6.27 2.31
CA ASP A 113 12.52 7.24 2.12
C ASP A 113 13.17 7.46 3.49
N ALA A 114 14.19 6.65 3.79
CA ALA A 114 14.90 6.81 5.03
C ALA A 114 15.75 8.08 4.95
N LYS A 115 15.62 8.94 5.98
CA LYS A 115 16.63 9.98 6.26
C LYS A 115 18.04 9.38 6.44
N ASP A 116 18.10 8.07 6.73
CA ASP A 116 19.32 7.27 6.83
C ASP A 116 19.49 6.35 5.60
N ILE A 117 20.49 6.66 4.78
CA ILE A 117 20.84 5.91 3.57
C ILE A 117 21.24 4.45 3.87
N CYS A 118 21.77 4.16 5.05
CA CYS A 118 22.18 2.80 5.43
C CYS A 118 20.97 1.90 5.61
N SER A 119 19.95 2.38 6.33
CA SER A 119 18.67 1.68 6.47
C SER A 119 17.98 1.47 5.12
N PHE A 120 18.07 2.46 4.23
CA PHE A 120 17.55 2.37 2.87
C PHE A 120 18.24 1.29 2.02
N HIS A 121 19.57 1.29 2.01
CA HIS A 121 20.37 0.31 1.27
C HIS A 121 20.11 -1.11 1.78
N LYS A 122 20.08 -1.30 3.10
CA LYS A 122 19.74 -2.59 3.71
C LYS A 122 18.38 -3.09 3.25
N PHE A 123 17.41 -2.18 3.12
CA PHE A 123 16.09 -2.51 2.61
C PHE A 123 16.09 -2.98 1.16
N LEU A 124 16.82 -2.27 0.29
CA LEU A 124 16.97 -2.65 -1.12
C LEU A 124 17.63 -4.01 -1.29
N THR A 125 18.64 -4.34 -0.48
CA THR A 125 19.29 -5.66 -0.52
C THR A 125 18.38 -6.82 -0.13
N MET A 126 17.27 -6.54 0.56
CA MET A 126 16.29 -7.57 0.98
C MET A 126 15.16 -7.74 -0.02
N ILE A 127 14.94 -6.78 -0.93
CA ILE A 127 13.86 -6.86 -1.90
C ILE A 127 14.37 -7.56 -3.17
N TYR A 128 13.89 -8.77 -3.43
CA TYR A 128 14.20 -9.52 -4.65
C TYR A 128 13.20 -9.19 -5.79
N GLN A 129 13.10 -7.92 -6.17
CA GLN A 129 12.17 -7.47 -7.21
C GLN A 129 12.83 -6.67 -8.33
N ASP A 130 12.17 -6.68 -9.49
CA ASP A 130 12.51 -5.77 -10.58
C ASP A 130 12.27 -4.32 -10.10
N PRO A 131 13.26 -3.41 -10.21
CA PRO A 131 13.14 -2.01 -9.78
C PRO A 131 11.87 -1.30 -10.25
N LYS A 132 11.32 -1.68 -11.41
CA LYS A 132 10.08 -1.09 -11.93
C LYS A 132 8.84 -1.28 -11.05
N TYR A 133 8.88 -2.26 -10.13
CA TYR A 133 7.81 -2.55 -9.17
C TYR A 133 8.05 -1.91 -7.80
N LEU A 134 9.15 -1.19 -7.61
CA LEU A 134 9.31 -0.42 -6.39
C LEU A 134 8.48 0.89 -6.55
N THR A 135 7.95 1.45 -5.47
CA THR A 135 7.40 2.82 -5.42
C THR A 135 7.56 3.41 -4.02
N TYR A 136 7.02 4.61 -3.74
CA TYR A 136 7.18 5.27 -2.44
C TYR A 136 6.23 4.69 -1.39
N THR A 137 6.72 4.47 -0.16
CA THR A 137 5.86 4.03 0.96
C THR A 137 4.77 5.06 1.31
N ASN A 138 5.07 6.35 1.11
CA ASN A 138 4.20 7.45 1.49
C ASN A 138 3.21 7.85 0.39
N LEU A 139 3.02 7.02 -0.64
CA LEU A 139 2.30 7.37 -1.86
C LEU A 139 0.90 7.96 -1.62
N PHE A 140 0.19 7.47 -0.61
CA PHE A 140 -1.19 7.87 -0.32
C PHE A 140 -1.35 8.89 0.81
N VAL A 141 -0.25 9.29 1.47
CA VAL A 141 -0.28 10.17 2.65
C VAL A 141 0.31 11.55 2.32
N ASN A 142 0.41 12.43 3.33
CA ASN A 142 1.02 13.76 3.22
C ASN A 142 0.39 14.58 2.09
N THR A 143 1.21 15.14 1.18
CA THR A 143 0.77 16.00 0.08
C THR A 143 -0.18 15.31 -0.90
N ASN A 144 -0.17 13.97 -0.99
CA ASN A 144 -1.10 13.22 -1.84
C ASN A 144 -2.43 12.91 -1.13
N TYR A 145 -2.54 13.14 0.18
CA TYR A 145 -3.73 12.75 0.94
C TYR A 145 -5.05 13.34 0.43
N PRO A 146 -5.13 14.62 0.01
CA PRO A 146 -6.34 15.16 -0.62
C PRO A 146 -6.78 14.36 -1.86
N ALA A 147 -5.84 13.97 -2.72
CA ALA A 147 -6.11 13.14 -3.90
C ALA A 147 -6.48 11.70 -3.50
N THR A 148 -5.87 11.15 -2.45
CA THR A 148 -6.25 9.84 -1.88
C THR A 148 -7.70 9.84 -1.41
N LYS A 149 -8.20 10.93 -0.78
CA LYS A 149 -9.62 11.03 -0.40
C LYS A 149 -10.54 10.95 -1.62
N LEU A 150 -10.16 11.59 -2.73
CA LEU A 150 -10.92 11.49 -3.99
C LEU A 150 -10.85 10.08 -4.59
N LEU A 151 -9.69 9.42 -4.52
CA LEU A 151 -9.53 8.03 -4.93
C LEU A 151 -10.48 7.12 -4.13
N HIS A 152 -10.49 7.20 -2.80
CA HIS A 152 -11.39 6.42 -1.94
C HIS A 152 -12.87 6.61 -2.33
N ARG A 153 -13.30 7.86 -2.52
CA ARG A 153 -14.67 8.16 -2.98
C ARG A 153 -14.97 7.53 -4.34
N SER A 154 -14.05 7.62 -5.29
CA SER A 154 -14.22 6.98 -6.61
C SER A 154 -14.30 5.46 -6.50
N LEU A 155 -13.48 4.84 -5.63
CA LEU A 155 -13.49 3.40 -5.44
C LEU A 155 -14.81 2.91 -4.85
N ILE A 156 -15.34 3.59 -3.83
CA ILE A 156 -16.63 3.24 -3.24
C ILE A 156 -17.77 3.38 -4.26
N ARG A 157 -17.75 4.46 -5.04
CA ARG A 157 -18.76 4.72 -6.08
C ARG A 157 -18.70 3.66 -7.19
N ASP A 158 -17.51 3.42 -7.75
CA ASP A 158 -17.32 2.61 -8.96
C ASP A 158 -17.25 1.10 -8.67
N HIS A 159 -16.83 0.72 -7.44
CA HIS A 159 -16.63 -0.66 -7.00
C HIS A 159 -17.50 -1.01 -5.79
N ARG A 160 -18.66 -0.37 -5.64
CA ARG A 160 -19.64 -0.71 -4.60
C ARG A 160 -19.93 -2.22 -4.62
N LYS A 161 -19.94 -2.85 -3.44
CA LYS A 161 -20.09 -4.31 -3.23
C LYS A 161 -19.03 -5.16 -3.94
N LYS A 162 -17.88 -4.57 -4.29
CA LYS A 162 -16.70 -5.27 -4.84
C LYS A 162 -15.42 -4.99 -4.03
N ILE A 163 -15.55 -4.35 -2.87
CA ILE A 163 -14.45 -4.05 -1.97
C ILE A 163 -14.53 -4.97 -0.75
N ILE A 164 -13.45 -5.71 -0.48
CA ILE A 164 -13.22 -6.42 0.77
C ILE A 164 -12.40 -5.48 1.67
N LEU A 165 -12.91 -5.15 2.84
CA LEU A 165 -12.20 -4.30 3.81
C LEU A 165 -11.46 -5.16 4.82
N ILE A 166 -10.21 -4.83 5.09
CA ILE A 166 -9.38 -5.47 6.08
C ILE A 166 -8.90 -4.38 7.03
N ILE A 167 -9.53 -4.29 8.19
CA ILE A 167 -9.34 -3.17 9.13
C ILE A 167 -9.20 -3.69 10.56
N ASN A 168 -8.73 -2.82 11.45
CA ASN A 168 -8.70 -3.16 12.88
C ASN A 168 -10.11 -3.10 13.51
N ASN A 169 -10.24 -3.74 14.66
CA ASN A 169 -11.46 -3.86 15.45
C ASN A 169 -11.80 -2.62 16.29
N GLU A 170 -11.15 -1.46 16.07
CA GLU A 170 -11.56 -0.20 16.72
C GLU A 170 -12.82 0.42 16.07
N THR A 171 -13.26 -0.12 14.94
CA THR A 171 -14.42 0.40 14.22
C THR A 171 -15.70 0.14 15.02
N SER A 172 -16.46 1.18 15.33
CA SER A 172 -17.71 1.06 16.10
C SER A 172 -18.78 0.27 15.33
N SER A 173 -19.71 -0.36 16.04
CA SER A 173 -20.79 -1.15 15.42
C SER A 173 -21.67 -0.34 14.45
N ALA A 174 -22.00 0.91 14.80
CA ALA A 174 -22.71 1.82 13.91
C ALA A 174 -21.92 2.06 12.62
N LYS A 175 -20.61 2.25 12.74
CA LYS A 175 -19.75 2.45 11.58
C LYS A 175 -19.60 1.20 10.74
N LEU A 176 -19.53 0.01 11.34
CA LEU A 176 -19.56 -1.26 10.61
C LEU A 176 -20.82 -1.41 9.77
N ALA A 177 -21.99 -0.98 10.29
CA ALA A 177 -23.24 -1.01 9.54
C ALA A 177 -23.17 -0.11 8.28
N GLU A 178 -22.65 1.13 8.42
CA GLU A 178 -22.43 2.03 7.28
C GLU A 178 -21.44 1.45 6.25
N LEU A 179 -20.32 0.89 6.72
CA LEU A 179 -19.33 0.25 5.85
C LEU A 179 -19.95 -0.91 5.07
N ASN A 180 -20.83 -1.69 5.72
CA ASN A 180 -21.57 -2.78 5.09
C ASN A 180 -22.54 -2.32 4.01
N GLU A 181 -22.85 -1.03 3.83
CA GLU A 181 -23.68 -0.57 2.71
C GLU A 181 -22.95 -0.58 1.36
N TRP A 182 -21.61 -0.56 1.39
CA TRP A 182 -20.77 -0.48 0.19
C TRP A 182 -19.65 -1.52 0.15
N ALA A 183 -19.18 -2.01 1.28
CA ALA A 183 -18.25 -3.14 1.32
C ALA A 183 -18.97 -4.45 0.96
N CYS A 184 -18.25 -5.34 0.29
CA CYS A 184 -18.65 -6.70 0.02
C CYS A 184 -18.51 -7.58 1.27
N GLU A 185 -17.40 -7.44 1.99
CA GLU A 185 -17.09 -8.16 3.23
C GLU A 185 -16.11 -7.32 4.05
N ILE A 186 -16.16 -7.47 5.38
CA ILE A 186 -15.28 -6.76 6.32
C ILE A 186 -14.58 -7.80 7.20
N LEU A 187 -13.26 -7.85 7.14
CA LEU A 187 -12.43 -8.66 8.00
C LEU A 187 -11.80 -7.78 9.08
N LEU A 188 -12.16 -8.06 10.33
CA LEU A 188 -11.60 -7.39 11.50
C LEU A 188 -10.37 -8.14 12.03
N TYR A 189 -9.35 -7.37 12.40
CA TYR A 189 -8.13 -7.80 13.08
C TYR A 189 -7.91 -6.98 14.37
N PRO A 190 -7.17 -7.49 15.37
CA PRO A 190 -6.87 -6.73 16.59
C PRO A 190 -6.08 -5.46 16.30
N HIS A 191 -6.36 -4.39 17.04
CA HIS A 191 -5.64 -3.13 16.90
C HIS A 191 -4.15 -3.25 17.30
N ASN A 192 -3.83 -4.06 18.30
CA ASN A 192 -2.47 -4.43 18.71
C ASN A 192 -1.89 -5.61 17.89
N GLY A 193 -2.24 -5.68 16.60
CA GLY A 193 -1.91 -6.79 15.70
C GLY A 193 -0.48 -7.32 15.81
N PRO A 194 0.56 -6.45 15.84
CA PRO A 194 1.95 -6.91 15.94
C PRO A 194 2.24 -7.78 17.16
N LEU A 195 1.71 -7.42 18.32
CA LEU A 195 1.88 -8.21 19.54
C LEU A 195 1.08 -9.52 19.47
N MET A 196 -0.15 -9.46 18.95
CA MET A 196 -0.99 -10.64 18.78
C MET A 196 -0.37 -11.66 17.81
N TRP A 197 0.37 -11.19 16.80
CA TRP A 197 1.04 -12.04 15.80
C TRP A 197 2.11 -12.97 16.40
N GLU A 198 2.64 -12.64 17.58
CA GLU A 198 3.59 -13.50 18.27
C GLU A 198 2.93 -14.76 18.86
N ASN A 199 1.60 -14.76 19.01
CA ASN A 199 0.82 -15.96 19.30
C ASN A 199 0.59 -16.78 18.00
N ASN A 200 1.05 -18.03 18.01
CA ASN A 200 0.96 -18.92 16.84
C ASN A 200 -0.46 -19.19 16.37
N GLU A 201 -1.37 -19.46 17.30
CA GLU A 201 -2.76 -19.80 16.96
C GLU A 201 -3.42 -18.60 16.27
N PHE A 202 -3.28 -17.40 16.84
CA PHE A 202 -3.78 -16.18 16.21
C PHE A 202 -3.16 -15.97 14.82
N ARG A 203 -1.85 -16.13 14.69
CA ARG A 203 -1.14 -15.98 13.40
C ARG A 203 -1.70 -16.92 12.34
N GLU A 204 -1.87 -18.20 12.66
CA GLU A 204 -2.37 -19.22 11.73
C GLU A 204 -3.82 -18.92 11.32
N GLN A 205 -4.69 -18.61 12.28
CA GLN A 205 -6.08 -18.21 12.02
C GLN A 205 -6.16 -16.93 11.17
N ALA A 206 -5.29 -15.95 11.44
CA ALA A 206 -5.22 -14.69 10.70
C ALA A 206 -4.87 -14.91 9.22
N ILE A 207 -3.92 -15.80 8.95
CA ILE A 207 -3.49 -16.20 7.60
C ILE A 207 -4.59 -17.02 6.91
N GLU A 208 -5.15 -18.02 7.57
CA GLU A 208 -6.21 -18.86 7.01
C GLU A 208 -7.44 -18.03 6.61
N LYS A 209 -7.84 -17.08 7.47
CA LYS A 209 -8.95 -16.16 7.21
C LYS A 209 -8.74 -15.35 5.93
N ILE A 210 -7.55 -14.76 5.72
CA ILE A 210 -7.31 -13.96 4.51
C ILE A 210 -7.18 -14.83 3.27
N VAL A 211 -6.51 -15.98 3.36
CA VAL A 211 -6.34 -16.94 2.25
C VAL A 211 -7.69 -17.48 1.78
N THR A 212 -8.53 -17.92 2.71
CA THR A 212 -9.88 -18.43 2.40
C THR A 212 -10.75 -17.36 1.75
N THR A 213 -10.62 -16.11 2.19
CA THR A 213 -11.33 -14.98 1.58
C THR A 213 -10.81 -14.69 0.18
N ALA A 214 -9.49 -14.71 -0.04
CA ALA A 214 -8.87 -14.53 -1.35
C ALA A 214 -9.30 -15.61 -2.37
N LYS A 215 -9.41 -16.87 -1.94
CA LYS A 215 -9.92 -17.99 -2.78
C LYS A 215 -11.34 -17.74 -3.28
N ARG A 216 -12.20 -17.24 -2.40
CA ARG A 216 -13.65 -17.10 -2.63
C ARG A 216 -14.00 -16.02 -3.64
N TYR A 217 -13.13 -15.02 -3.82
CA TYR A 217 -13.41 -13.86 -4.65
C TYR A 217 -12.44 -13.72 -5.80
N ARG A 218 -12.92 -13.21 -6.95
CA ARG A 218 -12.09 -12.86 -8.09
C ARG A 218 -12.39 -11.44 -8.56
N ASN A 219 -11.37 -10.73 -9.04
CA ASN A 219 -11.46 -9.35 -9.51
C ASN A 219 -12.07 -8.41 -8.45
N ARG A 220 -11.72 -8.60 -7.18
CA ARG A 220 -12.10 -7.73 -6.06
C ARG A 220 -10.95 -6.84 -5.62
N LEU A 221 -11.30 -5.72 -5.00
CA LEU A 221 -10.34 -4.87 -4.29
C LEU A 221 -10.34 -5.25 -2.82
N PHE A 222 -9.21 -5.77 -2.33
CA PHE A 222 -8.90 -5.96 -0.93
C PHE A 222 -8.15 -4.73 -0.43
N SER A 223 -8.76 -4.01 0.50
CA SER A 223 -8.32 -2.71 0.99
C SER A 223 -7.90 -2.84 2.46
N PHE A 224 -6.60 -2.70 2.74
CA PHE A 224 -5.99 -2.98 4.04
C PHE A 224 -5.67 -1.71 4.83
N SER A 225 -6.06 -1.70 6.11
CA SER A 225 -5.59 -0.80 7.18
C SER A 225 -5.45 -1.57 8.51
N VAL A 226 -4.45 -2.45 8.57
CA VAL A 226 -4.12 -3.26 9.76
C VAL A 226 -2.64 -3.15 10.13
N GLY A 227 -2.02 -2.00 9.84
CA GLY A 227 -0.63 -1.72 10.19
C GLY A 227 0.35 -2.75 9.60
N PRO A 228 1.38 -3.17 10.37
CA PRO A 228 2.39 -4.12 9.91
C PRO A 228 1.83 -5.45 9.38
N LEU A 229 0.68 -5.91 9.89
CA LEU A 229 0.05 -7.16 9.44
C LEU A 229 -0.35 -7.10 7.96
N SER A 230 -0.66 -5.90 7.44
CA SER A 230 -1.16 -5.73 6.07
C SER A 230 -0.21 -6.37 5.06
N ARG A 231 1.11 -6.25 5.24
CA ARG A 231 2.10 -6.70 4.28
C ARG A 231 2.15 -8.23 4.20
N VAL A 232 2.15 -8.88 5.35
CA VAL A 232 2.16 -10.35 5.45
C VAL A 232 0.83 -10.93 4.97
N LEU A 233 -0.29 -10.33 5.35
CA LEU A 233 -1.61 -10.77 4.90
C LEU A 233 -1.80 -10.58 3.38
N ILE A 234 -1.37 -9.44 2.82
CA ILE A 234 -1.37 -9.19 1.37
C ILE A 234 -0.52 -10.24 0.65
N HIS A 235 0.67 -10.54 1.17
CA HIS A 235 1.55 -11.55 0.60
C HIS A 235 0.83 -12.91 0.47
N HIS A 236 0.29 -13.44 1.58
CA HIS A 236 -0.44 -14.71 1.55
C HIS A 236 -1.69 -14.69 0.65
N ALA A 237 -2.46 -13.60 0.69
CA ALA A 237 -3.66 -13.46 -0.13
C ALA A 237 -3.33 -13.41 -1.63
N TRP A 238 -2.25 -12.71 -1.99
CA TRP A 238 -1.81 -12.57 -3.36
C TRP A 238 -1.27 -13.88 -3.93
N LEU A 239 -0.49 -14.65 -3.15
CA LEU A 239 -0.05 -16.00 -3.54
C LEU A 239 -1.22 -16.92 -3.85
N GLU A 240 -2.28 -16.80 -3.06
CA GLU A 240 -3.46 -17.61 -3.23
C GLU A 240 -4.28 -17.22 -4.46
N ASN A 241 -4.50 -15.92 -4.68
CA ASN A 241 -5.27 -15.45 -5.80
C ASN A 241 -4.75 -14.13 -6.35
N PRO A 242 -3.82 -14.17 -7.33
CA PRO A 242 -3.21 -12.98 -7.89
C PRO A 242 -4.12 -12.23 -8.88
N PHE A 243 -5.38 -12.65 -9.08
CA PHE A 243 -6.35 -11.94 -9.93
C PHE A 243 -7.16 -10.87 -9.16
N ASN A 244 -6.98 -10.77 -7.84
CA ASN A 244 -7.52 -9.68 -7.04
C ASN A 244 -6.53 -8.53 -6.94
N ARG A 245 -7.03 -7.36 -6.51
CA ARG A 245 -6.21 -6.19 -6.18
C ARG A 245 -6.05 -6.10 -4.67
N TYR A 246 -4.84 -6.10 -4.14
CA TYR A 246 -4.54 -6.08 -2.71
C TYR A 246 -3.73 -4.84 -2.36
N ILE A 247 -4.37 -3.86 -1.72
CA ILE A 247 -3.78 -2.54 -1.54
C ILE A 247 -3.69 -2.20 -0.06
N ASP A 248 -2.47 -1.95 0.40
CA ASP A 248 -2.20 -1.33 1.69
C ASP A 248 -2.45 0.18 1.61
N PHE A 249 -3.63 0.61 2.05
CA PHE A 249 -3.96 2.04 2.20
C PHE A 249 -3.59 2.58 3.58
N GLY A 250 -3.42 1.71 4.58
CA GLY A 250 -3.16 2.05 5.96
C GLY A 250 -4.11 3.11 6.51
N SER A 251 -3.55 3.98 7.35
CA SER A 251 -4.30 5.01 8.08
C SER A 251 -5.03 6.03 7.19
N THR A 252 -4.82 6.02 5.86
CA THR A 252 -5.66 6.84 4.95
C THR A 252 -7.12 6.40 4.92
N LEU A 253 -7.43 5.18 5.39
CA LEU A 253 -8.80 4.71 5.57
C LEU A 253 -9.44 5.15 6.89
N ASP A 254 -8.64 5.60 7.88
CA ASP A 254 -9.11 5.74 9.26
C ASP A 254 -10.21 6.79 9.44
N GLU A 255 -10.19 7.91 8.73
CA GLU A 255 -11.31 8.86 8.78
C GLU A 255 -12.63 8.20 8.33
N MET A 256 -12.53 7.29 7.36
CA MET A 256 -13.70 6.64 6.77
C MET A 256 -14.12 5.38 7.51
N THR A 257 -13.22 4.73 8.25
CA THR A 257 -13.48 3.49 9.00
C THR A 257 -13.64 3.72 10.48
N LYS A 258 -13.03 4.75 11.07
CA LYS A 258 -13.07 5.06 12.51
C LYS A 258 -13.77 6.39 12.82
N ASN A 259 -14.12 7.17 11.80
CA ASN A 259 -14.77 8.48 11.95
C ASN A 259 -13.97 9.49 12.80
N ARG A 260 -12.63 9.42 12.74
CA ARG A 260 -11.73 10.34 13.44
C ARG A 260 -10.40 10.48 12.70
N VAL A 261 -9.71 11.58 12.96
CA VAL A 261 -8.31 11.79 12.57
C VAL A 261 -7.42 10.94 13.49
N THR A 262 -6.52 10.16 12.90
CA THR A 262 -5.53 9.33 13.61
C THR A 262 -4.09 9.70 13.27
N ARG A 263 -3.88 10.59 12.29
CA ARG A 263 -2.56 11.04 11.83
C ARG A 263 -2.52 12.55 11.54
N PRO A 264 -1.37 13.23 11.79
CA PRO A 264 -1.25 14.67 11.55
C PRO A 264 -1.52 15.12 10.10
N TYR A 265 -1.19 14.29 9.10
CA TYR A 265 -1.41 14.65 7.69
C TYR A 265 -2.90 14.74 7.31
N GLN A 266 -3.81 14.24 8.16
CA GLN A 266 -5.24 14.25 7.90
C GLN A 266 -5.90 15.58 8.31
N SER A 267 -5.33 16.27 9.30
CA SER A 267 -5.81 17.58 9.76
C SER A 267 -5.28 18.75 8.91
N ASN A 268 -4.10 18.60 8.31
CA ASN A 268 -3.47 19.64 7.48
C ASN A 268 -3.97 19.66 6.03
N THR A 269 -5.28 19.47 5.83
CA THR A 269 -5.88 19.72 4.52
C THR A 269 -6.47 21.12 4.50
N GLU A 270 -5.64 22.13 4.24
CA GLU A 270 -6.12 23.32 3.53
C GLU A 270 -6.58 22.87 2.13
N LEU A 271 -7.81 22.36 2.08
CA LEU A 271 -8.66 22.41 0.91
C LEU A 271 -9.10 23.87 0.79
N ASN A 272 -8.30 24.74 0.17
CA ASN A 272 -8.74 25.98 -0.46
C ASN A 272 -7.55 26.68 -1.17
N GLN A 273 -7.76 27.06 -2.43
CA GLN A 273 -6.95 28.01 -3.23
C GLN A 273 -5.76 27.52 -4.07
N ASP A 274 -5.83 26.34 -4.68
CA ASP A 274 -5.07 26.17 -5.93
C ASP A 274 -6.00 25.71 -7.08
N PRO A 275 -6.37 26.62 -8.00
CA PRO A 275 -7.22 26.30 -9.13
C PRO A 275 -6.58 25.32 -10.14
N THR A 276 -5.30 24.95 -9.98
CA THR A 276 -4.68 23.85 -10.76
C THR A 276 -5.20 22.45 -10.39
N TYR A 277 -5.94 22.33 -9.28
CA TYR A 277 -6.54 21.06 -8.82
C TYR A 277 -7.96 20.83 -9.35
N ALA A 278 -8.52 21.77 -10.12
CA ALA A 278 -9.67 21.50 -10.96
C ALA A 278 -9.21 20.66 -12.15
N ILE A 279 -9.15 19.34 -11.97
CA ILE A 279 -9.19 18.43 -13.12
C ILE A 279 -10.56 18.61 -13.75
N ASN A 280 -10.66 19.53 -14.70
CA ASN A 280 -11.77 19.58 -15.66
C ASN A 280 -11.70 18.26 -16.44
N PHE A 281 -12.52 17.31 -16.03
CA PHE A 281 -12.83 16.10 -16.78
C PHE A 281 -13.60 16.51 -18.04
N ASP A 282 -12.88 16.96 -19.06
CA ASP A 282 -13.40 17.02 -20.42
C ASP A 282 -13.15 15.64 -21.05
N ALA A 283 -14.21 14.83 -21.09
CA ALA A 283 -14.21 13.46 -21.61
C ALA A 283 -13.79 13.36 -23.10
N ASN A 284 -13.58 14.49 -23.79
CA ASN A 284 -13.30 14.54 -25.22
C ASN A 284 -11.85 14.88 -25.61
N LYS A 285 -10.95 15.20 -24.68
CA LYS A 285 -9.55 15.54 -25.03
C LYS A 285 -8.60 14.35 -24.81
N ARG A 286 -8.31 13.64 -25.89
CA ARG A 286 -7.17 12.70 -25.99
C ARG A 286 -5.88 13.50 -26.11
N LEU A 287 -4.84 13.04 -25.38
CA LEU A 287 -3.43 13.47 -25.38
C LEU A 287 -3.06 14.59 -24.39
N PHE A 288 -2.12 14.27 -23.49
CA PHE A 288 -1.26 15.25 -22.83
C PHE A 288 -0.04 15.48 -23.72
N GLN A 289 0.11 16.69 -24.26
CA GLN A 289 1.43 17.23 -24.56
C GLN A 289 2.01 17.75 -23.25
N VAL A 290 3.16 17.20 -22.85
CA VAL A 290 4.02 17.80 -21.83
C VAL A 290 4.74 18.95 -22.52
N SER A 291 4.28 20.18 -22.31
CA SER A 291 5.07 21.36 -22.66
C SER A 291 6.11 21.56 -21.55
N THR A 292 7.38 21.27 -21.85
CA THR A 292 8.51 21.84 -21.13
C THR A 292 8.46 23.35 -21.31
N LEU A 293 8.24 24.09 -20.23
CA LEU A 293 8.50 25.53 -20.21
C LEU A 293 9.95 25.74 -19.78
N ASN A 294 10.63 26.56 -20.59
CA ASN A 294 12.05 26.93 -20.51
C ASN A 294 12.49 27.43 -19.14
#